data_AF-W4VGS9-F1
#
_entry.id   AF-W4VGS9-F1
#
_cell.length_a   1.000
_cell.length_b   1.000
_cell.length_c   1.000
_cell.angle_alpha   90.00
_cell.angle_beta   90.00
_cell.angle_gamma   90.00
#
_symmetry.space_group_name_H-M   'P 1'
#
loop_
_entity.id
_entity.type
_entity.pdbx_description
1 polymer ?
#
loop_
_entity_poly.entity_id
_entity_poly.type
_entity_poly.pdbx_seq_one_letter_code
_entity_poly.pdbx_strand_id
1 'polypeptide(L)'
;MGVDIKLSGPRSSYVSTDNDKVSAQVVEYLYLNSIKEVAFIGGPQDSIISNIRKQAFTHYMNQFGMLMKEEWIQYGNYFEDSGYQAMNRILDCSHYPKVVYAASDMMALGALKALKERKMQVPEDIMLVGCDDIEACRYSDPPLATVKQDKEKMGEISRLFVA
;
A
#
# COMPACT_ATOMS: atom_id res chain seq x y z
N MET A 1 -7.37 -24.28 4.90
CA MET A 1 -6.13 -23.53 4.58
C MET A 1 -6.53 -22.14 4.14
N GLY A 2 -6.04 -21.10 4.80
CA GLY A 2 -6.25 -19.70 4.40
C GLY A 2 -5.06 -19.20 3.60
N VAL A 3 -5.30 -18.54 2.49
CA VAL A 3 -4.27 -17.79 1.76
C VAL A 3 -4.55 -16.32 2.00
N ASP A 4 -3.55 -15.63 2.55
CA ASP A 4 -3.61 -14.23 2.91
C ASP A 4 -4.76 -13.88 3.88
N ILE A 5 -5.26 -14.87 4.62
CA ILE A 5 -6.25 -14.68 5.69
C ILE A 5 -5.83 -15.55 6.86
N LYS A 6 -5.62 -14.91 8.02
CA LYS A 6 -5.33 -15.63 9.25
C LYS A 6 -6.56 -16.42 9.68
N LEU A 7 -6.41 -17.73 9.74
CA LEU A 7 -7.43 -18.63 10.30
C LEU A 7 -7.06 -19.01 11.73
N SER A 8 -8.07 -19.22 12.58
CA SER A 8 -7.90 -19.65 13.97
C SER A 8 -8.67 -20.94 14.23
N GLY A 9 -8.08 -21.87 14.98
CA GLY A 9 -8.67 -23.16 15.33
C GLY A 9 -7.67 -24.32 15.29
N PRO A 10 -7.98 -25.44 15.95
CA PRO A 10 -7.04 -26.57 16.11
C PRO A 10 -6.71 -27.31 14.79
N ARG A 11 -7.45 -27.03 13.71
CA ARG A 11 -7.21 -27.59 12.36
C ARG A 11 -7.09 -26.50 11.29
N SER A 12 -6.71 -25.29 11.69
CA SER A 12 -6.53 -24.18 10.76
C SER A 12 -5.05 -23.90 10.53
N SER A 13 -4.66 -23.81 9.27
CA SER A 13 -3.35 -23.37 8.82
C SER A 13 -3.54 -22.26 7.79
N TYR A 14 -2.60 -21.32 7.73
CA TYR A 14 -2.63 -20.21 6.77
C TYR A 14 -1.22 -19.84 6.31
N VAL A 15 -1.13 -19.29 5.11
CA VAL A 15 0.08 -18.70 4.54
C VAL A 15 -0.26 -17.25 4.19
N SER A 16 0.58 -16.30 4.58
CA SER A 16 0.38 -14.88 4.27
C SER A 16 1.73 -14.18 4.17
N THR A 17 1.76 -13.06 3.46
CA THR A 17 2.88 -12.14 3.42
C THR A 17 3.14 -11.58 4.82
N ASP A 18 4.41 -11.34 5.16
CA ASP A 18 4.78 -10.55 6.34
C ASP A 18 4.44 -9.08 6.09
N ASN A 19 3.18 -8.74 6.34
CA ASN A 19 2.58 -7.44 6.04
C ASN A 19 3.18 -6.30 6.87
N ASP A 20 3.78 -6.60 8.02
CA ASP A 20 4.53 -5.62 8.80
C ASP A 20 5.82 -5.26 8.07
N LYS A 21 6.61 -6.27 7.67
CA LYS A 21 7.85 -6.06 6.89
C LYS A 21 7.62 -5.35 5.56
N VAL A 22 6.51 -5.63 4.87
CA VAL A 22 6.15 -4.94 3.62
C VAL A 22 6.13 -3.42 3.83
N SER A 23 5.43 -2.95 4.87
CA SER A 23 5.36 -1.52 5.15
C SER A 23 6.65 -0.97 5.74
N ALA A 24 7.37 -1.76 6.56
CA ALA A 24 8.68 -1.39 7.07
C ALA A 24 9.67 -1.07 5.95
N GLN A 25 9.75 -1.93 4.93
CA GLN A 25 10.66 -1.78 3.79
C GLN A 25 10.35 -0.52 2.98
N VAL A 26 9.07 -0.21 2.77
CA VAL A 26 8.67 1.02 2.07
C VAL A 26 9.14 2.24 2.86
N VAL A 27 8.82 2.30 4.17
CA VAL A 27 9.17 3.45 4.99
C VAL A 27 10.69 3.61 5.13
N GLU A 28 11.43 2.52 5.32
CA GLU A 28 12.89 2.52 5.38
C GLU A 28 13.51 3.02 4.07
N TYR A 29 13.01 2.56 2.92
CA TYR A 29 13.46 3.05 1.63
C TYR A 29 13.24 4.57 1.49
N LEU A 30 12.06 5.07 1.86
CA LEU A 30 11.76 6.50 1.79
C LEU A 30 12.67 7.31 2.73
N TYR A 31 12.87 6.83 3.95
CA TYR A 31 13.76 7.45 4.92
C TYR A 31 15.20 7.56 4.40
N LEU A 32 15.76 6.47 3.87
CA LEU A 32 17.11 6.42 3.31
C LEU A 32 17.28 7.37 2.11
N ASN A 33 16.20 7.64 1.37
CA ASN A 33 16.18 8.59 0.26
C ASN A 33 15.79 10.02 0.70
N SER A 34 15.83 10.32 2.01
CA SER A 34 15.52 11.65 2.58
C SER A 34 14.11 12.17 2.29
N ILE A 35 13.20 11.28 1.93
CA ILE A 35 11.78 11.58 1.76
C ILE A 35 11.12 11.43 3.13
N LYS A 36 10.39 12.45 3.60
CA LYS A 36 9.85 12.45 4.96
C LYS A 36 8.36 12.71 5.08
N GLU A 37 7.69 13.16 4.02
CA GLU A 37 6.26 13.51 4.06
C GLU A 37 5.45 12.47 3.30
N VAL A 38 4.81 11.55 4.03
CA VAL A 38 4.21 10.35 3.45
C VAL A 38 2.75 10.21 3.87
N ALA A 39 1.89 10.00 2.88
CA ALA A 39 0.50 9.61 3.06
C ALA A 39 0.32 8.10 2.88
N PHE A 40 -0.78 7.59 3.42
CA PHE A 40 -1.13 6.18 3.34
C PHE A 40 -2.57 6.01 2.85
N ILE A 41 -2.77 5.17 1.83
CA ILE A 41 -4.10 4.73 1.38
C ILE A 41 -4.27 3.26 1.78
N GLY A 42 -4.96 3.02 2.88
CA GLY A 42 -5.33 1.68 3.35
C GLY A 42 -6.50 1.08 2.56
N GLY A 43 -6.69 -0.23 2.69
CA GLY A 43 -7.93 -0.90 2.29
C GLY A 43 -9.07 -0.64 3.29
N PRO A 44 -10.11 -1.50 3.32
CA PRO A 44 -11.22 -1.39 4.26
C PRO A 44 -10.73 -1.35 5.72
N GLN A 45 -11.39 -0.55 6.57
CA GLN A 45 -10.98 -0.38 7.97
C GLN A 45 -11.13 -1.65 8.81
N ASP A 46 -11.98 -2.58 8.40
CA ASP A 46 -12.16 -3.89 9.00
C ASP A 46 -11.17 -4.95 8.45
N SER A 47 -10.36 -4.60 7.44
CA SER A 47 -9.33 -5.48 6.91
C SER A 47 -8.16 -5.62 7.90
N ILE A 48 -7.98 -6.84 8.40
CA ILE A 48 -6.85 -7.19 9.29
C ILE A 48 -5.52 -6.88 8.61
N ILE A 49 -5.35 -7.22 7.33
CA ILE A 49 -4.10 -7.00 6.59
C ILE A 49 -3.82 -5.51 6.42
N SER A 50 -4.83 -4.73 6.01
CA SER A 50 -4.67 -3.28 5.86
C SER A 50 -4.29 -2.64 7.20
N ASN A 51 -4.88 -3.11 8.30
CA ASN A 51 -4.56 -2.60 9.62
C ASN A 51 -3.14 -2.96 10.06
N ILE A 52 -2.63 -4.15 9.76
CA ILE A 52 -1.22 -4.51 10.01
C ILE A 52 -0.29 -3.57 9.22
N ARG A 53 -0.52 -3.39 7.91
CA ARG A 53 0.28 -2.48 7.07
C ARG A 53 0.24 -1.04 7.60
N LYS A 54 -0.94 -0.55 7.97
CA LYS A 54 -1.10 0.79 8.57
C LYS A 54 -0.32 0.92 9.86
N GLN A 55 -0.45 -0.05 10.77
CA GLN A 55 0.23 -0.02 12.08
C GLN A 55 1.75 0.00 11.90
N ALA A 56 2.28 -0.85 11.01
CA ALA A 56 3.69 -0.86 10.66
C ALA A 56 4.14 0.47 10.04
N PHE A 57 3.42 0.97 9.04
CA PHE A 57 3.66 2.29 8.45
C PHE A 57 3.75 3.39 9.52
N THR A 58 2.74 3.50 10.38
CA THR A 58 2.69 4.47 11.49
C THR A 58 3.85 4.28 12.46
N HIS A 59 4.17 3.04 12.83
CA HIS A 59 5.27 2.73 13.74
C HIS A 59 6.62 3.23 13.19
N TYR A 60 6.96 2.86 11.95
CA TYR A 60 8.24 3.22 11.35
C TYR A 60 8.34 4.71 10.99
N MET A 61 7.24 5.34 10.54
CA MET A 61 7.20 6.80 10.33
C MET A 61 7.55 7.55 11.62
N ASN A 62 6.96 7.13 12.75
CA ASN A 62 7.25 7.71 14.06
C ASN A 62 8.69 7.39 14.51
N GLN A 63 9.15 6.16 14.34
CA GLN A 63 10.49 5.73 14.72
C GLN A 63 11.59 6.55 14.02
N PHE A 64 11.39 6.89 12.74
CA PHE A 64 12.35 7.66 11.96
C PHE A 64 12.12 9.18 12.01
N GLY A 65 11.12 9.66 12.77
CA GLY A 65 10.79 11.09 12.86
C GLY A 65 10.32 11.69 11.53
N MET A 66 9.60 10.89 10.73
CA MET A 66 9.00 11.31 9.46
C MET A 66 7.62 11.93 9.69
N LEU A 67 7.17 12.78 8.77
CA LEU A 67 5.90 13.46 8.84
C LEU A 67 4.79 12.64 8.15
N MET A 68 3.79 12.26 8.94
CA MET A 68 2.48 11.87 8.47
C MET A 68 1.42 12.69 9.21
N LYS A 69 0.30 12.96 8.55
CA LYS A 69 -0.84 13.66 9.16
C LYS A 69 -2.05 12.75 9.14
N GLU A 70 -2.96 12.94 10.08
CA GLU A 70 -4.21 12.15 10.12
C GLU A 70 -5.02 12.33 8.83
N GLU A 71 -5.07 13.55 8.28
CA GLU A 71 -5.73 13.87 7.00
C GLU A 71 -5.12 13.13 5.79
N TRP A 72 -3.86 12.69 5.90
CA TRP A 72 -3.15 11.91 4.88
C TRP A 72 -3.35 10.40 5.00
N ILE A 73 -4.05 9.93 6.04
CA ILE A 73 -4.40 8.53 6.20
C ILE A 73 -5.82 8.32 5.65
N GLN A 74 -5.89 7.83 4.42
CA GLN A 74 -7.16 7.55 3.75
C GLN A 74 -7.39 6.05 3.60
N TYR A 75 -8.63 5.70 3.33
CA TYR A 75 -9.08 4.32 3.19
C TYR A 75 -9.85 4.14 1.88
N GLY A 76 -9.66 2.98 1.25
CA GLY A 76 -10.39 2.51 0.09
C GLY A 76 -10.93 1.12 0.32
N ASN A 77 -11.25 0.42 -0.77
CA ASN A 77 -11.85 -0.92 -0.75
C ASN A 77 -11.10 -1.91 -1.65
N TYR A 78 -9.82 -1.64 -1.92
CA TYR A 78 -8.95 -2.39 -2.85
C TYR A 78 -9.28 -2.26 -4.34
N PHE A 79 -10.29 -1.45 -4.72
CA PHE A 79 -10.58 -1.15 -6.12
C PHE A 79 -10.08 0.23 -6.55
N GLU A 80 -9.88 0.39 -7.86
CA GLU A 80 -9.37 1.62 -8.49
C GLU A 80 -10.15 2.86 -8.06
N ASP A 81 -11.47 2.85 -8.19
CA ASP A 81 -12.33 4.00 -7.88
C ASP A 81 -12.16 4.48 -6.44
N SER A 82 -11.92 3.57 -5.49
CA SER A 82 -11.71 3.94 -4.09
C SER A 82 -10.35 4.60 -3.86
N GLY A 83 -9.32 4.16 -4.58
CA GLY A 83 -7.99 4.78 -4.56
C GLY A 83 -8.03 6.18 -5.18
N TYR A 84 -8.77 6.35 -6.28
CA TYR A 84 -9.02 7.64 -6.90
C TYR A 84 -9.67 8.64 -5.93
N GLN A 85 -10.74 8.21 -5.23
CA GLN A 85 -11.42 9.06 -4.27
C GLN A 85 -10.54 9.39 -3.06
N ALA A 86 -9.81 8.39 -2.54
CA ALA A 86 -8.87 8.57 -1.44
C ALA A 86 -7.78 9.59 -1.80
N MET A 87 -7.23 9.49 -3.01
CA MET A 87 -6.21 10.41 -3.47
C MET A 87 -6.74 11.83 -3.62
N ASN A 88 -7.96 12.01 -4.16
CA ASN A 88 -8.57 13.33 -4.22
C ASN A 88 -8.73 13.97 -2.83
N ARG A 89 -9.13 13.20 -1.80
CA ARG A 89 -9.19 13.71 -0.42
C ARG A 89 -7.83 14.16 0.12
N ILE A 90 -6.75 13.43 -0.21
CA ILE A 90 -5.38 13.84 0.14
C ILE A 90 -5.00 15.13 -0.59
N LEU A 91 -5.32 15.25 -1.88
CA LEU A 91 -5.01 16.41 -2.71
C LEU A 91 -5.84 17.66 -2.37
N ASP A 92 -6.96 17.49 -1.67
CA ASP A 92 -7.80 18.60 -1.16
C ASP A 92 -7.30 19.16 0.18
N CYS A 93 -6.29 18.54 0.80
CA CYS A 93 -5.65 19.06 1.99
C CYS A 93 -4.84 20.32 1.66
N SER A 94 -4.73 21.25 2.62
CA SER A 94 -3.96 22.50 2.44
C SER A 94 -2.49 22.27 2.08
N HIS A 95 -1.93 21.16 2.55
CA HIS A 95 -0.58 20.69 2.25
C HIS A 95 -0.67 19.21 1.94
N TYR A 96 -0.25 18.83 0.73
CA TYR A 96 -0.21 17.44 0.28
C TYR A 96 1.16 16.81 0.54
N PRO A 97 1.24 15.47 0.70
CA PRO A 97 2.49 14.76 0.97
C PRO A 97 3.44 14.78 -0.23
N LYS A 98 4.69 14.37 -0.03
CA LYS A 98 5.63 14.09 -1.13
C LYS A 98 5.46 12.69 -1.71
N VAL A 99 4.96 11.76 -0.91
CA VAL A 99 4.75 10.37 -1.33
C VAL A 99 3.42 9.84 -0.83
N VAL A 100 2.79 9.01 -1.65
CA VAL A 100 1.62 8.22 -1.26
C VAL A 100 1.98 6.75 -1.34
N TYR A 101 1.83 6.06 -0.22
CA TYR A 101 1.91 4.60 -0.15
C TYR A 101 0.50 4.01 -0.09
N ALA A 102 0.09 3.34 -1.16
CA ALA A 102 -1.18 2.64 -1.23
C ALA A 102 -1.00 1.15 -0.88
N ALA A 103 -1.91 0.64 -0.06
CA ALA A 103 -1.88 -0.74 0.41
C ALA A 103 -2.23 -1.78 -0.66
N SER A 104 -2.63 -1.37 -1.88
CA SER A 104 -2.74 -2.26 -3.04
C SER A 104 -2.44 -1.52 -4.35
N ASP A 105 -2.04 -2.27 -5.38
CA ASP A 105 -1.78 -1.70 -6.71
C ASP A 105 -3.02 -1.14 -7.38
N MET A 106 -4.18 -1.79 -7.21
CA MET A 106 -5.43 -1.28 -7.77
C MET A 106 -5.79 0.11 -7.22
N MET A 107 -5.65 0.33 -5.91
CA MET A 107 -5.88 1.65 -5.32
C MET A 107 -4.80 2.66 -5.77
N ALA A 108 -3.55 2.22 -5.90
CA ALA A 108 -2.48 3.06 -6.44
C ALA A 108 -2.78 3.50 -7.88
N LEU A 109 -3.26 2.62 -8.76
CA LEU A 109 -3.66 2.99 -10.12
C LEU A 109 -4.80 4.03 -10.13
N GLY A 110 -5.76 3.90 -9.21
CA GLY A 110 -6.79 4.93 -9.02
C GLY A 110 -6.22 6.27 -8.54
N ALA A 111 -5.26 6.24 -7.62
CA ALA A 111 -4.55 7.43 -7.17
C ALA A 111 -3.75 8.08 -8.31
N LEU A 112 -3.12 7.27 -9.17
CA LEU A 112 -2.40 7.73 -10.36
C LEU A 112 -3.34 8.45 -11.33
N LYS A 113 -4.55 7.93 -11.52
CA LYS A 113 -5.59 8.58 -12.32
C LYS A 113 -5.98 9.94 -11.73
N ALA A 114 -6.17 10.05 -10.42
CA ALA A 114 -6.49 11.32 -9.76
C ALA A 114 -5.36 12.35 -9.93
N LEU A 115 -4.10 11.93 -9.77
CA LEU A 115 -2.92 12.78 -9.99
C LEU A 115 -2.89 13.33 -11.43
N LYS A 116 -3.12 12.46 -12.42
CA LYS A 116 -3.18 12.86 -13.83
C LYS A 116 -4.25 13.90 -14.10
N GLU A 117 -5.45 13.72 -13.55
CA GLU A 117 -6.56 14.67 -13.73
C GLU A 117 -6.26 16.03 -13.09
N ARG A 118 -5.50 16.05 -11.98
CA ARG A 118 -4.97 17.28 -11.37
C ARG A 118 -3.73 17.84 -12.07
N LYS A 119 -3.31 17.25 -13.20
CA LYS A 119 -2.11 17.61 -13.98
C LYS A 119 -0.83 17.57 -13.14
N MET A 120 -0.78 16.68 -12.14
CA MET A 120 0.40 16.42 -11.34
C MET A 120 1.22 15.30 -11.96
N GLN A 121 2.53 15.43 -11.92
CA GLN A 121 3.47 14.47 -12.47
C GLN A 121 3.94 13.50 -11.39
N VAL A 122 4.00 12.23 -11.77
CA VAL A 122 4.61 11.16 -10.98
C VAL A 122 5.90 10.77 -11.70
N PRO A 123 7.06 10.75 -11.03
CA PRO A 123 7.29 10.97 -9.60
C PRO A 123 7.53 12.44 -9.18
N GLU A 124 7.57 13.40 -10.09
CA GLU A 124 8.15 14.73 -9.85
C GLU A 124 7.42 15.55 -8.78
N ASP A 125 6.09 15.57 -8.82
CA ASP A 125 5.28 16.32 -7.87
C ASP A 125 4.96 15.48 -6.63
N ILE A 126 4.54 14.23 -6.87
CA ILE A 126 4.21 13.25 -5.84
C ILE A 126 4.69 11.87 -6.32
N MET A 127 5.47 11.17 -5.50
CA MET A 127 5.77 9.75 -5.75
C MET A 127 4.60 8.89 -5.29
N LEU A 128 4.41 7.78 -5.98
CA LEU A 128 3.33 6.85 -5.71
C LEU A 128 3.86 5.42 -5.67
N VAL A 129 3.57 4.72 -4.59
CA VAL A 129 4.00 3.34 -4.35
C VAL A 129 2.77 2.48 -4.06
N GLY A 130 2.58 1.44 -4.85
CA GLY A 130 1.59 0.38 -4.63
C GLY A 130 2.16 -0.83 -3.87
N CYS A 131 1.36 -1.88 -3.77
CA CYS A 131 1.80 -3.16 -3.23
C CYS A 131 0.96 -4.28 -3.80
N ASP A 132 1.50 -5.08 -4.71
CA ASP A 132 0.95 -6.36 -5.18
C ASP A 132 1.76 -6.94 -6.34
N ASP A 133 2.51 -6.08 -7.05
CA ASP A 133 3.21 -6.34 -8.31
C ASP A 133 2.30 -6.95 -9.39
N ILE A 134 1.11 -6.35 -9.56
CA ILE A 134 0.22 -6.75 -10.65
C ILE A 134 0.76 -6.30 -12.00
N GLU A 135 0.46 -7.07 -13.05
CA GLU A 135 0.98 -6.80 -14.40
C GLU A 135 0.62 -5.40 -14.91
N ALA A 136 -0.56 -4.89 -14.55
CA ALA A 136 -1.04 -3.57 -14.94
C ALA A 136 -0.09 -2.43 -14.53
N CYS A 137 0.68 -2.58 -13.45
CA CYS A 137 1.68 -1.59 -13.01
C CYS A 137 2.77 -1.34 -14.05
N ARG A 138 3.10 -2.34 -14.88
CA ARG A 138 4.14 -2.24 -15.92
C ARG A 138 3.67 -1.47 -17.15
N TYR A 139 2.35 -1.43 -17.37
CA TYR A 139 1.73 -0.79 -18.52
C TYR A 139 1.01 0.51 -18.15
N SER A 140 1.00 0.89 -16.88
CA SER A 140 0.56 2.22 -16.47
C SER A 140 1.54 3.26 -17.00
N ASP A 141 1.07 4.48 -17.08
CA ASP A 141 1.86 5.63 -17.51
C ASP A 141 1.81 6.68 -16.39
N PRO A 142 2.93 7.08 -15.77
CA PRO A 142 4.17 6.32 -15.73
C PRO A 142 3.99 4.88 -15.18
N PRO A 143 4.95 3.98 -15.41
CA PRO A 143 5.00 2.69 -14.73
C PRO A 143 4.97 2.87 -13.21
N LEU A 144 4.11 2.11 -12.54
CA LEU A 144 3.87 2.26 -11.11
C LEU A 144 4.89 1.46 -10.30
N ALA A 145 5.58 2.13 -9.36
CA ALA A 145 6.41 1.46 -8.37
C ALA A 145 5.54 0.65 -7.40
N THR A 146 5.90 -0.60 -7.14
CA THR A 146 5.09 -1.51 -6.31
C THR A 146 5.96 -2.49 -5.52
N VAL A 147 5.52 -2.81 -4.30
CA VAL A 147 6.11 -3.88 -3.51
C VAL A 147 5.59 -5.23 -3.98
N LYS A 148 6.50 -6.11 -4.41
CA LYS A 148 6.19 -7.47 -4.82
C LYS A 148 5.86 -8.35 -3.63
N GLN A 149 4.65 -8.92 -3.66
CA GLN A 149 4.28 -10.06 -2.83
C GLN A 149 4.56 -11.34 -3.61
N ASP A 150 5.25 -12.30 -3.01
CA ASP A 150 5.60 -13.57 -3.67
C ASP A 150 4.40 -14.53 -3.72
N LYS A 151 3.40 -14.17 -4.53
CA LYS A 151 2.10 -14.85 -4.64
C LYS A 151 2.24 -16.28 -5.18
N GLU A 152 3.17 -16.50 -6.10
CA GLU A 152 3.47 -17.84 -6.65
C GLU A 152 3.97 -18.76 -5.55
N LYS A 153 4.97 -18.32 -4.78
CA LYS A 153 5.48 -19.09 -3.64
C LYS A 153 4.42 -19.33 -2.57
N MET A 154 3.56 -18.35 -2.28
CA MET A 154 2.43 -18.56 -1.37
C MET A 154 1.47 -19.65 -1.89
N GLY A 155 1.20 -19.68 -3.19
CA GLY A 155 0.41 -20.72 -3.83
C GLY A 155 1.06 -22.11 -3.75
N GLU A 156 2.37 -22.19 -4.04
CA GLU A 156 3.14 -23.43 -3.94
C GLU A 156 3.15 -24.00 -2.52
N ILE A 157 3.45 -23.16 -1.53
CA ILE A 157 3.45 -23.53 -0.11
C ILE A 157 2.04 -23.96 0.30
N SER A 158 1.01 -23.22 -0.10
CA SER A 158 -0.38 -23.57 0.22
C SER A 158 -0.76 -24.95 -0.33
N ARG A 159 -0.28 -25.32 -1.53
CA ARG A 159 -0.50 -26.65 -2.11
C ARG A 159 0.09 -27.77 -1.26
N LEU A 160 1.26 -27.56 -0.65
CA LEU A 160 1.94 -28.56 0.17
C LEU A 160 1.18 -28.91 1.47
N PHE A 161 0.33 -28.01 1.97
CA PHE A 161 -0.45 -28.22 3.21
C PHE A 161 -1.88 -28.72 2.96
N VAL A 162 -2.27 -28.92 1.69
CA VAL A 162 -3.58 -29.46 1.29
C VAL A 162 -3.46 -30.93 0.81
N ALA A 163 -2.24 -31.45 0.65
CA ALA A 163 -1.94 -32.85 0.36
C ALA A 163 -1.76 -33.66 1.65
#